data_AF-A0A7X7ZRC4-F1
#
_entry.id   AF-A0A7X7ZRC4-F1
#
_cell.length_a   1.000
_cell.length_b   1.000
_cell.length_c   1.000
_cell.angle_alpha   90.00
_cell.angle_beta   90.00
_cell.angle_gamma   90.00
#
_symmetry.space_group_name_H-M   'P 1'
#
loop_
_entity.id
_entity.type
_entity.pdbx_description
1 polymer ?
#
loop_
_entity_poly.entity_id
_entity_poly.type
_entity_poly.pdbx_seq_one_letter_code
_entity_poly.pdbx_strand_id
1 'polypeptide(L)'
;VTVLMIDAACSHTVDFERTAYVRVGSYTKLLRDYPSIEAAVWDRITQSDFEAAPAVGGLELDRALALIDYPKYFSLLGIPMPQGQEEVAHYLLEDGILCRQDDGRHAITNLGAILLAKRLRDFPTVSRKALRIVQYEDATRTDMLRERESQSGYACDFETAVEMIMALTPAREDIQGARRVATTAYPERAVREVLANALIHQDLTLSGSGPVVEIFRDRMDFTNPGRSLVEPLRLVDNPPRSRNQQLASLMRRFHYCEELGTGWDKIISSCEGMFLPAPEVKEYSPAGGSMRVTIMSYVPFRSMDAHGRLLSCYWHACICYTNGTAMSNQSLRSRFGDDGPSQSTVSRLIGAAVEAGMIKPVDPDTAPRYMTYVPAWA
;
A
#
# COMPACT_ATOMS: atom_id res chain seq x y z
N VAL A 1 6.57 -37.71 27.47
CA VAL A 1 5.33 -37.00 27.10
C VAL A 1 5.66 -36.08 25.95
N THR A 2 4.96 -36.20 24.83
CA THR A 2 5.13 -35.28 23.69
C THR A 2 4.02 -34.25 23.77
N VAL A 3 4.37 -32.97 23.83
CA VAL A 3 3.40 -31.85 23.87
C VAL A 3 3.25 -31.33 22.45
N LEU A 4 2.01 -31.29 21.96
CA LEU A 4 1.65 -30.71 20.67
C LEU A 4 0.88 -29.42 20.93
N MET A 5 1.44 -28.29 20.47
CA MET A 5 0.72 -27.02 20.40
C MET A 5 0.14 -26.90 18.99
N ILE A 6 -1.16 -26.66 18.90
CA ILE A 6 -1.88 -26.49 17.64
C ILE A 6 -2.45 -25.08 17.64
N ASP A 7 -1.98 -24.26 16.70
CA ASP A 7 -2.49 -22.91 16.53
C ASP A 7 -3.93 -22.93 15.99
N ALA A 8 -4.70 -21.90 16.34
CA ALA A 8 -6.06 -21.76 15.85
C ALA A 8 -6.07 -21.63 14.31
N ALA A 9 -7.08 -22.24 13.68
CA ALA A 9 -7.27 -22.13 12.24
C ALA A 9 -7.60 -20.68 11.86
N CYS A 10 -6.95 -20.14 10.83
CA CYS A 10 -7.23 -18.83 10.25
C CYS A 10 -7.76 -19.00 8.82
N SER A 11 -8.70 -18.16 8.40
CA SER A 11 -9.36 -18.13 7.07
C SER A 11 -10.30 -19.30 6.68
N HIS A 12 -10.04 -20.54 7.09
CA HIS A 12 -10.89 -21.71 6.85
C HIS A 12 -10.75 -22.74 7.99
N THR A 13 -11.68 -23.70 8.07
CA THR A 13 -11.61 -24.79 9.06
C THR A 13 -10.50 -25.78 8.70
N VAL A 14 -9.87 -26.37 9.73
CA VAL A 14 -8.98 -27.51 9.54
C VAL A 14 -9.83 -28.77 9.42
N ASP A 15 -9.76 -29.40 8.25
CA ASP A 15 -10.56 -30.57 7.92
C ASP A 15 -9.73 -31.85 8.05
N PHE A 16 -10.31 -32.89 8.65
CA PHE A 16 -9.77 -34.25 8.62
C PHE A 16 -10.68 -35.10 7.73
N GLU A 17 -10.11 -35.75 6.71
CA GLU A 17 -10.87 -36.51 5.70
C GLU A 17 -12.03 -35.69 5.10
N ARG A 18 -11.77 -34.43 4.76
CA ARG A 18 -12.75 -33.46 4.22
C ARG A 18 -13.94 -33.16 5.14
N THR A 19 -13.75 -33.38 6.43
CA THR A 19 -14.77 -33.15 7.44
C THR A 19 -14.21 -32.25 8.53
N ALA A 20 -14.89 -31.13 8.79
CA ALA A 20 -14.52 -30.18 9.83
C ALA A 20 -14.93 -30.71 11.22
N TYR A 21 -14.01 -30.61 12.18
CA TYR A 21 -14.22 -31.02 13.57
C TYR A 21 -13.96 -29.87 14.54
N VAL A 22 -14.64 -29.87 15.68
CA VAL A 22 -14.43 -28.93 16.78
C VAL A 22 -14.41 -29.65 18.11
N ARG A 23 -13.62 -29.15 19.06
CA ARG A 23 -13.56 -29.68 20.41
C ARG A 23 -14.64 -29.03 21.27
N VAL A 24 -15.53 -29.84 21.85
CA VAL A 24 -16.57 -29.38 22.77
C VAL A 24 -16.36 -30.11 24.10
N GLY A 25 -15.79 -29.39 25.08
CA GLY A 25 -15.36 -29.99 26.34
C GLY A 25 -14.19 -30.96 26.15
N SER A 26 -14.34 -32.20 26.62
CA SER A 26 -13.24 -33.19 26.61
C SER A 26 -13.10 -33.97 25.29
N TYR A 27 -14.08 -33.92 24.39
CA TYR A 27 -14.13 -34.74 23.17
C TYR A 27 -14.31 -33.92 21.88
N THR A 28 -13.98 -34.54 20.75
CA THR A 28 -14.07 -33.96 19.40
C THR A 28 -15.41 -34.31 18.76
N LYS A 29 -16.06 -33.34 18.09
CA LYS A 29 -17.34 -33.48 17.39
C LYS A 29 -17.28 -32.92 15.99
N LEU A 30 -18.20 -33.35 15.13
CA LEU A 30 -18.40 -32.77 13.80
C LEU A 30 -18.90 -31.34 13.96
N LEU A 31 -18.31 -30.39 13.24
CA LEU A 31 -18.66 -28.97 13.36
C LEU A 31 -20.12 -28.73 12.94
N ARG A 32 -20.55 -29.35 11.83
CA ARG A 32 -21.92 -29.26 11.26
C ARG A 32 -23.04 -29.71 12.21
N ASP A 33 -22.73 -30.51 13.23
CA ASP A 33 -23.71 -31.00 14.20
C ASP A 33 -24.04 -29.95 15.28
N TYR A 34 -23.28 -28.84 15.31
CA TYR A 34 -23.42 -27.76 16.29
C TYR A 34 -23.53 -26.39 15.60
N PRO A 35 -24.69 -26.03 15.02
CA PRO A 35 -24.84 -24.83 14.19
C PRO A 35 -24.47 -23.51 14.88
N SER A 36 -24.69 -23.39 16.20
CA SER A 36 -24.29 -22.21 16.97
C SER A 36 -22.78 -22.11 17.18
N ILE A 37 -22.10 -23.24 17.36
CA ILE A 37 -20.65 -23.31 17.44
C ILE A 37 -20.05 -23.10 16.05
N GLU A 38 -20.64 -23.70 15.02
CA GLU A 38 -20.27 -23.49 13.63
C GLU A 38 -20.37 -22.02 13.23
N ALA A 39 -21.47 -21.34 13.55
CA ALA A 39 -21.59 -19.90 13.35
C ALA A 39 -20.53 -19.11 14.12
N ALA A 40 -20.25 -19.45 15.39
CA ALA A 40 -19.21 -18.79 16.18
C ALA A 40 -17.78 -19.10 15.70
N VAL A 41 -17.54 -20.27 15.14
CA VAL A 41 -16.27 -20.68 14.52
C VAL A 41 -16.11 -19.96 13.19
N TRP A 42 -17.16 -19.91 12.36
CA TRP A 42 -17.16 -19.11 11.15
C TRP A 42 -16.95 -17.64 11.45
N ASP A 43 -17.66 -17.06 12.42
CA ASP A 43 -17.44 -15.69 12.86
C ASP A 43 -15.99 -15.52 13.33
N ARG A 44 -15.43 -16.41 14.16
CA ARG A 44 -14.03 -16.27 14.60
C ARG A 44 -12.97 -16.53 13.51
N ILE A 45 -13.25 -17.34 12.50
CA ILE A 45 -12.34 -17.65 11.38
C ILE A 45 -12.44 -16.56 10.31
N THR A 46 -13.61 -15.96 10.14
CA THR A 46 -13.86 -14.84 9.23
C THR A 46 -13.56 -13.49 9.87
N GLN A 47 -13.63 -13.40 11.21
CA GLN A 47 -13.20 -12.28 12.06
C GLN A 47 -11.85 -12.56 12.72
N SER A 48 -11.09 -13.60 12.32
CA SER A 48 -9.72 -13.75 12.82
C SER A 48 -8.95 -12.58 12.23
N ASP A 49 -8.84 -11.50 12.99
CA ASP A 49 -8.07 -10.34 12.65
C ASP A 49 -6.63 -10.84 12.51
N PHE A 50 -6.19 -11.01 11.26
CA PHE A 50 -4.85 -11.49 10.96
C PHE A 50 -3.83 -10.68 11.75
N GLU A 51 -4.08 -9.38 11.94
CA GLU A 51 -3.22 -8.46 12.67
C GLU A 51 -3.08 -8.85 14.15
N ALA A 52 -4.19 -9.24 14.81
CA ALA A 52 -4.23 -9.57 16.24
C ALA A 52 -3.76 -10.99 16.56
N ALA A 53 -3.72 -11.89 15.57
CA ALA A 53 -3.28 -13.26 15.79
C ALA A 53 -1.79 -13.31 16.23
N PRO A 54 -1.42 -14.21 17.15
CA PRO A 54 -0.03 -14.33 17.61
C PRO A 54 0.86 -14.83 16.47
N ALA A 55 1.93 -14.08 16.19
CA ALA A 55 3.00 -14.51 15.28
C ALA A 55 3.97 -15.47 15.99
N VAL A 56 4.18 -15.23 17.28
CA VAL A 56 4.94 -16.10 18.20
C VAL A 56 4.43 -15.86 19.62
N GLY A 57 4.25 -16.93 20.39
CA GLY A 57 3.75 -16.86 21.76
C GLY A 57 4.61 -17.63 22.77
N GLY A 58 4.17 -17.61 24.02
CA GLY A 58 4.80 -18.29 25.14
C GLY A 58 6.11 -17.63 25.58
N LEU A 59 6.25 -16.32 25.38
CA LEU A 59 7.47 -15.56 25.64
C LEU A 59 7.44 -14.85 26.99
N GLU A 60 8.56 -14.90 27.71
CA GLU A 60 8.84 -13.94 28.77
C GLU A 60 9.00 -12.53 28.16
N LEU A 61 8.70 -11.48 28.93
CA LEU A 61 8.64 -10.11 28.41
C LEU A 61 9.98 -9.64 27.81
N ASP A 62 11.09 -9.94 28.47
CA ASP A 62 12.44 -9.62 28.00
C ASP A 62 12.73 -10.23 26.63
N ARG A 63 12.25 -11.46 26.41
CA ARG A 63 12.38 -12.18 25.13
C ARG A 63 11.49 -11.59 24.06
N ALA A 64 10.24 -11.24 24.38
CA ALA A 64 9.34 -10.57 23.44
C ALA A 64 9.96 -9.25 22.95
N LEU A 65 10.43 -8.40 23.87
CA LEU A 65 11.08 -7.13 23.56
C LEU A 65 12.40 -7.30 22.80
N ALA A 66 13.11 -8.41 22.98
CA ALA A 66 14.36 -8.67 22.26
C ALA A 66 14.13 -8.89 20.75
N LEU A 67 12.99 -9.46 20.34
CA LEU A 67 12.69 -9.83 18.94
C LEU A 67 12.20 -8.65 18.08
N ILE A 68 11.69 -7.58 18.71
CA ILE A 68 11.19 -6.38 18.03
C ILE A 68 12.04 -5.15 18.33
N ASP A 69 12.06 -4.20 17.40
CA ASP A 69 12.73 -2.90 17.52
C ASP A 69 11.78 -1.89 18.18
N TYR A 70 11.44 -2.14 19.45
CA TYR A 70 10.57 -1.24 20.20
C TYR A 70 11.13 0.19 20.37
N PRO A 71 12.45 0.48 20.40
CA PRO A 71 12.93 1.86 20.38
C PRO A 71 12.47 2.64 19.14
N LYS A 72 12.44 1.99 17.96
CA LYS A 72 11.93 2.60 16.73
C LYS A 72 10.46 3.01 16.88
N TYR A 73 9.63 2.21 17.55
CA TYR A 73 8.23 2.55 17.83
C TYR A 73 8.10 3.90 18.58
N PHE A 74 8.84 4.09 19.68
CA PHE A 74 8.80 5.36 20.43
C PHE A 74 9.36 6.52 19.62
N SER A 75 10.46 6.29 18.88
CA SER A 75 11.05 7.29 17.99
C SER A 75 10.09 7.77 16.91
N LEU A 76 9.32 6.87 16.30
CA LEU A 76 8.37 7.20 15.23
C LEU A 76 7.14 7.93 15.74
N LEU A 77 6.72 7.64 16.98
CA LEU A 77 5.64 8.36 17.64
C LEU A 77 6.09 9.68 18.28
N GLY A 78 7.39 9.98 18.30
CA GLY A 78 7.93 11.19 18.93
C GLY A 78 7.75 11.24 20.45
N ILE A 79 7.54 10.08 21.10
CA ILE A 79 7.35 9.98 22.55
C ILE A 79 8.64 9.55 23.25
N PRO A 80 8.96 10.08 24.44
CA PRO A 80 10.12 9.63 25.21
C PRO A 80 9.99 8.14 25.55
N MET A 81 11.06 7.38 25.32
CA MET A 81 11.09 5.96 25.66
C MET A 81 11.09 5.77 27.19
N PRO A 82 10.17 4.95 27.73
CA PRO A 82 10.17 4.61 29.16
C PRO A 82 11.45 3.87 29.59
N GLN A 83 11.76 3.91 30.89
CA GLN A 83 12.96 3.25 31.43
C GLN A 83 12.70 1.79 31.82
N GLY A 84 11.45 1.44 32.16
CA GLY A 84 11.06 0.09 32.57
C GLY A 84 10.51 -0.76 31.43
N GLN A 85 10.83 -2.06 31.43
CA GLN A 85 10.28 -3.01 30.45
C GLN A 85 8.76 -3.14 30.54
N GLU A 86 8.19 -3.13 31.75
CA GLU A 86 6.73 -3.17 31.97
C GLU A 86 6.03 -1.91 31.43
N GLU A 87 6.66 -0.74 31.58
CA GLU A 87 6.13 0.51 31.03
C GLU A 87 6.17 0.48 29.50
N VAL A 88 7.26 -0.01 28.91
CA VAL A 88 7.34 -0.25 27.46
C VAL A 88 6.24 -1.21 27.03
N ALA A 89 6.07 -2.33 27.74
CA ALA A 89 5.07 -3.34 27.44
C ALA A 89 3.65 -2.77 27.46
N HIS A 90 3.36 -1.85 28.38
CA HIS A 90 2.06 -1.20 28.48
C HIS A 90 1.65 -0.53 27.15
N TYR A 91 2.52 0.28 26.56
CA TYR A 91 2.26 0.92 25.26
C TYR A 91 2.11 -0.11 24.12
N LEU A 92 2.97 -1.12 24.09
CA LEU A 92 2.94 -2.14 23.04
C LEU A 92 1.71 -3.05 23.14
N LEU A 93 1.19 -3.28 24.35
CA LEU A 93 -0.05 -4.01 24.60
C LEU A 93 -1.27 -3.17 24.19
N GLU A 94 -1.27 -1.87 24.49
CA GLU A 94 -2.34 -0.94 24.11
C GLU A 94 -2.50 -0.85 22.59
N ASP A 95 -1.39 -0.80 21.86
CA ASP A 95 -1.36 -0.75 20.40
C ASP A 95 -1.42 -2.13 19.71
N GLY A 96 -1.66 -3.20 20.47
CA GLY A 96 -1.82 -4.55 19.92
C GLY A 96 -0.56 -5.13 19.27
N ILE A 97 0.63 -4.56 19.52
CA ILE A 97 1.92 -5.11 19.09
C ILE A 97 2.26 -6.37 19.91
N LEU A 98 1.94 -6.34 21.20
CA LEU A 98 2.00 -7.47 22.10
C LEU A 98 0.59 -7.86 22.54
N CYS A 99 0.41 -9.09 22.98
CA CYS A 99 -0.75 -9.53 23.75
C CYS A 99 -0.32 -10.36 24.96
N ARG A 100 -1.09 -10.27 26.06
CA ARG A 100 -0.90 -11.14 27.24
C ARG A 100 -1.67 -12.45 27.04
N GLN A 101 -1.05 -13.55 27.46
CA GLN A 101 -1.61 -14.89 27.41
C GLN A 101 -2.08 -15.35 28.79
N ASP A 102 -2.94 -16.37 28.82
CA ASP A 102 -3.57 -16.88 30.05
C ASP A 102 -2.56 -17.40 31.09
N ASP A 103 -1.38 -17.84 30.63
CA ASP A 103 -0.28 -18.31 31.47
C ASP A 103 0.59 -17.17 32.04
N GLY A 104 0.20 -15.91 31.80
CA GLY A 104 0.94 -14.71 32.23
C GLY A 104 2.09 -14.32 31.29
N ARG A 105 2.33 -15.08 30.22
CA ARG A 105 3.35 -14.76 29.22
C ARG A 105 2.84 -13.79 28.17
N HIS A 106 3.73 -13.42 27.26
CA HIS A 106 3.45 -12.51 26.16
C HIS A 106 3.55 -13.24 24.82
N ALA A 107 2.75 -12.79 23.87
CA ALA A 107 2.91 -13.11 22.48
C ALA A 107 3.08 -11.82 21.66
N ILE A 108 3.89 -11.90 20.60
CA ILE A 108 4.00 -10.83 19.61
C ILE A 108 2.95 -11.13 18.55
N THR A 109 2.10 -10.17 18.24
CA THR A 109 1.05 -10.31 17.22
C THR A 109 1.65 -10.24 15.82
N ASN A 110 0.89 -10.63 14.79
CA ASN A 110 1.31 -10.43 13.41
C ASN A 110 1.50 -8.94 13.08
N LEU A 111 0.67 -8.05 13.66
CA LEU A 111 0.86 -6.60 13.59
C LEU A 111 2.23 -6.18 14.14
N GLY A 112 2.56 -6.64 15.35
CA GLY A 112 3.83 -6.32 16.00
C GLY A 112 5.02 -6.84 15.22
N ALA A 113 4.93 -8.07 14.73
CA ALA A 113 5.97 -8.68 13.91
C ALA A 113 6.15 -7.96 12.56
N ILE A 114 5.05 -7.69 11.84
CA ILE A 114 5.15 -7.10 10.50
C ILE A 114 5.65 -5.66 10.53
N LEU A 115 5.36 -4.90 11.60
CA LEU A 115 5.81 -3.52 11.76
C LEU A 115 7.23 -3.43 12.30
N LEU A 116 7.54 -4.18 13.37
CA LEU A 116 8.69 -3.90 14.23
C LEU A 116 9.67 -5.06 14.38
N ALA A 117 9.49 -6.19 13.70
CA ALA A 117 10.46 -7.29 13.77
C ALA A 117 11.88 -6.79 13.45
N LYS A 118 12.85 -7.11 14.30
CA LYS A 118 14.27 -6.94 13.94
C LYS A 118 14.65 -7.86 12.78
N ARG A 119 14.01 -9.04 12.75
CA ARG A 119 14.18 -10.06 11.71
C ARG A 119 12.83 -10.73 11.42
N LEU A 120 12.20 -10.40 10.30
CA LEU A 120 10.93 -10.97 9.86
C LEU A 120 10.96 -12.49 9.77
N ARG A 121 12.10 -13.08 9.39
CA ARG A 121 12.28 -14.54 9.31
C ARG A 121 12.08 -15.28 10.63
N ASP A 122 12.18 -14.58 11.77
CA ASP A 122 11.94 -15.18 13.09
C ASP A 122 10.45 -15.40 13.38
N PHE A 123 9.57 -14.88 12.51
CA PHE A 123 8.11 -14.92 12.65
C PHE A 123 7.48 -15.67 11.46
N PRO A 124 7.18 -16.97 11.58
CA PRO A 124 6.75 -17.80 10.45
C PRO A 124 5.54 -17.25 9.68
N THR A 125 4.55 -16.71 10.39
CA THR A 125 3.29 -16.17 9.85
C THR A 125 3.49 -14.97 8.92
N VAL A 126 4.52 -14.15 9.14
CA VAL A 126 4.81 -12.94 8.36
C VAL A 126 6.15 -13.00 7.61
N SER A 127 6.93 -14.07 7.78
CA SER A 127 8.27 -14.23 7.20
C SER A 127 8.33 -14.06 5.68
N ARG A 128 7.25 -14.40 4.97
CA ARG A 128 7.13 -14.28 3.50
C ARG A 128 6.51 -12.96 3.03
N LYS A 129 6.32 -12.01 3.94
CA LYS A 129 5.74 -10.69 3.68
C LYS A 129 6.79 -9.60 3.51
N ALA A 130 8.08 -9.95 3.52
CA ALA A 130 9.16 -8.99 3.33
C ALA A 130 9.00 -8.20 2.02
N LEU A 131 9.28 -6.90 2.08
CA LEU A 131 9.36 -6.05 0.91
C LEU A 131 10.56 -6.47 0.06
N ARG A 132 10.33 -6.67 -1.23
CA ARG A 132 11.40 -6.91 -2.22
C ARG A 132 11.54 -5.72 -3.14
N ILE A 133 12.76 -5.26 -3.35
CA ILE A 133 13.11 -4.19 -4.29
C ILE A 133 14.03 -4.81 -5.33
N VAL A 134 13.64 -4.73 -6.60
CA VAL A 134 14.37 -5.32 -7.73
C VAL A 134 14.64 -4.23 -8.76
N GLN A 135 15.89 -4.09 -9.19
CA GLN A 135 16.29 -3.20 -10.27
C GLN A 135 16.60 -4.01 -11.52
N TYR A 136 16.06 -3.58 -12.65
CA TYR A 136 16.35 -4.12 -13.97
C TYR A 136 17.16 -3.14 -14.81
N GLU A 137 17.96 -3.66 -15.74
CA GLU A 137 18.78 -2.83 -16.64
C GLU A 137 17.92 -2.02 -17.61
N ASP A 138 16.88 -2.66 -18.15
CA ASP A 138 16.04 -2.11 -19.21
C ASP A 138 14.56 -2.04 -18.78
N ALA A 139 13.66 -1.86 -19.74
CA ALA A 139 12.22 -1.80 -19.53
C ALA A 139 11.57 -3.18 -19.25
N THR A 140 12.36 -4.26 -19.24
CA THR A 140 11.89 -5.66 -19.16
C THR A 140 12.48 -6.39 -17.95
N ARG A 141 11.93 -7.56 -17.63
CA ARG A 141 12.35 -8.40 -16.48
C ARG A 141 13.51 -9.36 -16.80
N THR A 142 14.21 -9.20 -17.93
CA THR A 142 15.24 -10.14 -18.37
C THR A 142 16.51 -10.03 -17.54
N ASP A 143 17.02 -8.81 -17.39
CA ASP A 143 18.36 -8.56 -16.85
C ASP A 143 18.24 -7.84 -15.50
N MET A 144 18.24 -8.64 -14.44
CA MET A 144 18.21 -8.15 -13.06
C MET A 144 19.60 -7.64 -12.67
N LEU A 145 19.68 -6.37 -12.29
CA LEU A 145 20.92 -5.74 -11.82
C LEU A 145 21.11 -5.88 -10.32
N ARG A 146 20.05 -5.67 -9.55
CA ARG A 146 20.09 -5.67 -8.08
C ARG A 146 18.78 -6.21 -7.51
N GLU A 147 18.90 -6.88 -6.37
CA GLU A 147 17.76 -7.29 -5.54
C GLU A 147 18.08 -7.04 -4.07
N ARG A 148 17.10 -6.52 -3.33
CA ARG A 148 17.11 -6.44 -1.88
C ARG A 148 15.78 -6.94 -1.34
N GLU A 149 15.84 -7.91 -0.43
CA GLU A 149 14.71 -8.30 0.40
C GLU A 149 14.90 -7.70 1.80
N SER A 150 13.86 -7.03 2.31
CA SER A 150 13.86 -6.43 3.64
C SER A 150 13.96 -7.51 4.71
N GLN A 151 14.83 -7.28 5.70
CA GLN A 151 15.02 -8.22 6.80
C GLN A 151 14.18 -7.86 8.02
N SER A 152 13.89 -6.58 8.22
CA SER A 152 13.13 -6.04 9.34
C SER A 152 11.69 -5.72 8.96
N GLY A 153 10.87 -5.44 9.97
CA GLY A 153 9.48 -5.02 9.80
C GLY A 153 9.35 -3.74 8.99
N TYR A 154 8.15 -3.51 8.47
CA TYR A 154 7.83 -2.41 7.55
C TYR A 154 8.18 -1.05 8.13
N ALA A 155 7.84 -0.76 9.38
CA ALA A 155 8.16 0.53 9.98
C ALA A 155 9.67 0.71 10.22
N CYS A 156 10.40 -0.38 10.45
CA CYS A 156 11.84 -0.35 10.63
C CYS A 156 12.59 -0.10 9.31
N ASP A 157 12.13 -0.65 8.19
CA ASP A 157 12.83 -0.54 6.89
C ASP A 157 12.27 0.56 5.96
N PHE A 158 11.14 1.19 6.31
CA PHE A 158 10.42 2.09 5.39
C PHE A 158 11.28 3.22 4.83
N GLU A 159 11.94 3.99 5.70
CA GLU A 159 12.79 5.12 5.30
C GLU A 159 13.95 4.64 4.41
N THR A 160 14.64 3.58 4.81
CA THR A 160 15.76 2.97 4.05
C THR A 160 15.29 2.35 2.73
N ALA A 161 14.05 1.90 2.63
CA ALA A 161 13.45 1.44 1.38
C ALA A 161 13.20 2.62 0.43
N VAL A 162 12.60 3.71 0.90
CA VAL A 162 12.39 4.92 0.07
C VAL A 162 13.73 5.48 -0.41
N GLU A 163 14.70 5.67 0.50
CA GLU A 163 16.04 6.17 0.15
C GLU A 163 16.71 5.30 -0.92
N MET A 164 16.63 3.97 -0.78
CA MET A 164 17.20 3.05 -1.77
C MET A 164 16.47 3.14 -3.11
N ILE A 165 15.12 3.14 -3.11
CA ILE A 165 14.34 3.26 -4.34
C ILE A 165 14.74 4.54 -5.09
N MET A 166 14.81 5.67 -4.38
CA MET A 166 15.23 6.94 -4.98
C MET A 166 16.67 6.89 -5.50
N ALA A 167 17.60 6.28 -4.76
CA ALA A 167 18.99 6.14 -5.18
C ALA A 167 19.21 5.19 -6.38
N LEU A 168 18.30 4.25 -6.62
CA LEU A 168 18.32 3.36 -7.78
C LEU A 168 17.71 3.99 -9.04
N THR A 169 17.07 5.15 -8.92
CA THR A 169 16.46 5.84 -10.06
C THR A 169 17.42 6.79 -10.74
N PRO A 170 17.32 6.98 -12.07
CA PRO A 170 18.14 7.96 -12.76
C PRO A 170 17.94 9.37 -12.19
N ALA A 171 19.02 10.00 -11.74
CA ALA A 171 19.04 11.40 -11.35
C ALA A 171 19.82 12.21 -12.39
N ARG A 172 19.36 13.42 -12.72
CA ARG A 172 20.12 14.40 -13.51
C ARG A 172 20.59 15.50 -12.57
N GLU A 173 21.88 15.84 -12.65
CA GLU A 173 22.37 17.06 -12.03
C GLU A 173 22.21 18.21 -13.02
N ASP A 174 21.34 19.18 -12.70
CA ASP A 174 21.27 20.44 -13.43
C ASP A 174 21.95 21.56 -12.63
N ILE A 175 22.61 22.47 -13.32
CA ILE A 175 23.18 23.67 -12.72
C ILE A 175 22.14 24.78 -12.83
N GLN A 176 21.46 25.09 -11.73
CA GLN A 176 20.56 26.23 -11.65
C GLN A 176 21.30 27.41 -10.98
N GLY A 177 21.74 28.37 -11.79
CA GLY A 177 22.55 29.50 -11.32
C GLY A 177 23.93 29.05 -10.85
N ALA A 178 24.25 29.27 -9.57
CA ALA A 178 25.52 28.87 -8.95
C ALA A 178 25.43 27.56 -8.13
N ARG A 179 24.25 26.91 -8.09
CA ARG A 179 24.02 25.70 -7.29
C ARG A 179 23.69 24.52 -8.19
N ARG A 180 24.30 23.37 -7.92
CA ARG A 180 23.87 22.09 -8.49
C ARG A 180 22.59 21.67 -7.79
N VAL A 181 21.54 21.40 -8.56
CA VAL A 181 20.28 20.84 -8.08
C VAL A 181 20.14 19.46 -8.72
N ALA A 182 20.19 18.42 -7.90
CA ALA A 182 19.86 17.07 -8.35
C ALA A 182 18.35 17.02 -8.60
N THR A 183 17.96 16.80 -9.86
CA THR A 183 16.58 16.54 -10.24
C THR A 183 16.41 15.02 -10.34
N THR A 184 15.63 14.45 -9.42
CA THR A 184 15.25 13.03 -9.49
C THR A 184 14.28 12.81 -10.64
N ALA A 185 14.27 11.63 -11.26
CA ALA A 185 13.30 11.30 -12.31
C ALA A 185 11.86 11.13 -11.78
N TYR A 186 11.70 10.97 -10.46
CA TYR A 186 10.43 10.68 -9.81
C TYR A 186 10.24 11.57 -8.57
N PRO A 187 9.00 11.93 -8.23
CA PRO A 187 8.70 12.66 -7.01
C PRO A 187 8.76 11.71 -5.81
N GLU A 188 9.69 11.98 -4.88
CA GLU A 188 9.85 11.19 -3.65
C GLU A 188 8.54 11.05 -2.86
N ARG A 189 7.74 12.13 -2.84
CA ARG A 189 6.42 12.13 -2.18
C ARG A 189 5.49 11.07 -2.74
N ALA A 190 5.43 10.90 -4.07
CA ALA A 190 4.58 9.87 -4.67
C ALA A 190 5.15 8.47 -4.40
N VAL A 191 6.46 8.30 -4.48
CA VAL A 191 7.14 7.02 -4.20
C VAL A 191 6.86 6.57 -2.77
N ARG A 192 7.01 7.46 -1.80
CA ARG A 192 6.71 7.21 -0.38
C ARG A 192 5.26 6.79 -0.19
N GLU A 193 4.32 7.53 -0.78
CA GLU A 193 2.88 7.29 -0.61
C GLU A 193 2.45 5.97 -1.28
N VAL A 194 2.92 5.69 -2.50
CA VAL A 194 2.64 4.41 -3.17
C VAL A 194 3.25 3.23 -2.40
N LEU A 195 4.49 3.37 -1.91
CA LEU A 195 5.12 2.32 -1.10
C LEU A 195 4.33 2.05 0.17
N ALA A 196 3.97 3.09 0.94
CA ALA A 196 3.19 2.93 2.16
C ALA A 196 1.85 2.25 1.87
N ASN A 197 1.14 2.68 0.83
CA ASN A 197 -0.13 2.09 0.43
C ASN A 197 0.01 0.62 0.00
N ALA A 198 1.08 0.27 -0.73
CA ALA A 198 1.37 -1.11 -1.10
C ALA A 198 1.64 -2.01 0.12
N LEU A 199 2.34 -1.49 1.14
CA LEU A 199 2.59 -2.23 2.39
C LEU A 199 1.33 -2.36 3.25
N ILE A 200 0.50 -1.32 3.32
CA ILE A 200 -0.68 -1.25 4.21
C ILE A 200 -1.87 -2.01 3.64
N HIS A 201 -2.15 -1.87 2.34
CA HIS A 201 -3.43 -2.33 1.76
C HIS A 201 -3.38 -3.72 1.11
N GLN A 202 -2.25 -4.40 1.23
CA GLN A 202 -2.10 -5.78 0.76
C GLN A 202 -2.98 -6.78 1.50
N ASP A 203 -3.31 -7.88 0.84
CA ASP A 203 -3.93 -9.03 1.49
C ASP A 203 -2.86 -9.84 2.24
N LEU A 204 -2.77 -9.58 3.54
CA LEU A 204 -1.82 -10.26 4.42
C LEU A 204 -2.16 -11.74 4.64
N THR A 205 -3.36 -12.19 4.29
CA THR A 205 -3.75 -13.60 4.43
C THR A 205 -3.18 -14.50 3.32
N LEU A 206 -2.79 -13.94 2.17
CA LEU A 206 -2.26 -14.70 1.03
C LEU A 206 -0.84 -15.22 1.29
N SER A 207 -0.64 -16.53 1.36
CA SER A 207 0.68 -17.12 1.57
C SER A 207 1.57 -17.06 0.31
N GLY A 208 2.89 -17.12 0.51
CA GLY A 208 3.86 -17.27 -0.59
C GLY A 208 4.07 -16.04 -1.47
N SER A 209 3.46 -14.89 -1.14
CA SER A 209 3.65 -13.62 -1.84
C SER A 209 3.79 -12.46 -0.84
N GLY A 210 4.55 -11.46 -1.26
CA GLY A 210 4.80 -10.22 -0.52
C GLY A 210 4.86 -9.03 -1.48
N PRO A 211 4.99 -7.81 -0.95
CA PRO A 211 5.07 -6.61 -1.76
C PRO A 211 6.40 -6.56 -2.52
N VAL A 212 6.34 -6.18 -3.79
CA VAL A 212 7.50 -6.07 -4.69
C VAL A 212 7.51 -4.70 -5.36
N VAL A 213 8.66 -4.03 -5.30
CA VAL A 213 8.94 -2.81 -6.07
C VAL A 213 9.94 -3.17 -7.16
N GLU A 214 9.52 -3.01 -8.41
CA GLU A 214 10.34 -3.27 -9.58
C GLU A 214 10.70 -1.94 -10.23
N ILE A 215 12.00 -1.66 -10.31
CA ILE A 215 12.55 -0.42 -10.88
C ILE A 215 13.11 -0.76 -12.24
N PHE A 216 12.52 -0.17 -13.28
CA PHE A 216 12.96 -0.27 -14.66
C PHE A 216 13.58 1.04 -15.10
N ARG A 217 14.19 1.03 -16.29
CA ARG A 217 14.77 2.23 -16.90
C ARG A 217 13.76 3.37 -17.06
N ASP A 218 12.49 3.06 -17.31
CA ASP A 218 11.45 4.02 -17.69
C ASP A 218 10.28 4.16 -16.69
N ARG A 219 10.19 3.27 -15.69
CA ARG A 219 9.08 3.26 -14.71
C ARG A 219 9.46 2.55 -13.41
N MET A 220 8.59 2.69 -12.41
CA MET A 220 8.57 1.87 -11.21
C MET A 220 7.20 1.20 -11.04
N ASP A 221 7.21 -0.10 -10.80
CA ASP A 221 6.01 -0.90 -10.54
C ASP A 221 5.99 -1.33 -9.07
N PHE A 222 4.96 -0.91 -8.34
CA PHE A 222 4.70 -1.31 -6.95
C PHE A 222 3.59 -2.33 -6.96
N THR A 223 3.91 -3.59 -6.69
CA THR A 223 2.96 -4.70 -6.72
C THR A 223 2.74 -5.23 -5.31
N ASN A 224 1.48 -5.32 -4.87
CA ASN A 224 1.11 -5.92 -3.60
C ASN A 224 0.09 -7.05 -3.79
N PRO A 225 0.11 -8.09 -2.92
CA PRO A 225 -0.90 -9.15 -2.92
C PRO A 225 -2.32 -8.62 -2.68
N GLY A 226 -3.31 -9.24 -3.31
CA GLY A 226 -4.73 -8.92 -3.18
C GLY A 226 -5.21 -7.84 -4.14
N ARG A 227 -6.53 -7.82 -4.36
CA ARG A 227 -7.21 -6.77 -5.16
C ARG A 227 -7.50 -5.53 -4.31
N SER A 228 -7.71 -4.39 -4.96
CA SER A 228 -8.18 -3.20 -4.26
C SER A 228 -9.56 -3.41 -3.66
N LEU A 229 -9.82 -2.81 -2.50
CA LEU A 229 -11.18 -2.74 -1.92
C LEU A 229 -12.01 -1.60 -2.52
N VAL A 230 -11.36 -0.73 -3.29
CA VAL A 230 -11.93 0.44 -3.95
C VAL A 230 -11.66 0.31 -5.44
N GLU A 231 -12.65 0.58 -6.28
CA GLU A 231 -12.46 0.57 -7.72
C GLU A 231 -11.29 1.49 -8.12
N PRO A 232 -10.32 1.03 -8.95
CA PRO A 232 -9.11 1.79 -9.26
C PRO A 232 -9.34 3.24 -9.75
N LEU A 233 -10.37 3.47 -10.56
CA LEU A 233 -10.69 4.82 -11.04
C LEU A 233 -11.36 5.68 -9.96
N ARG A 234 -11.85 5.09 -8.88
CA ARG A 234 -12.55 5.75 -7.77
C ARG A 234 -11.69 5.91 -6.52
N LEU A 235 -10.37 5.72 -6.64
CA LEU A 235 -9.42 5.87 -5.53
C LEU A 235 -9.35 7.29 -4.96
N VAL A 236 -9.78 8.28 -5.73
CA VAL A 236 -9.72 9.70 -5.36
C VAL A 236 -10.93 10.18 -4.53
N ASP A 237 -12.10 9.58 -4.73
CA ASP A 237 -13.36 10.06 -4.16
C ASP A 237 -14.00 9.10 -3.15
N ASN A 238 -13.70 7.80 -3.24
CA ASN A 238 -14.16 6.87 -2.24
C ASN A 238 -13.31 6.95 -0.97
N PRO A 239 -13.94 6.88 0.23
CA PRO A 239 -13.21 6.78 1.48
C PRO A 239 -12.21 5.62 1.44
N PRO A 240 -10.99 5.81 1.95
CA PRO A 240 -9.99 4.75 1.96
C PRO A 240 -10.49 3.56 2.77
N ARG A 241 -10.40 2.36 2.19
CA ARG A 241 -10.75 1.10 2.87
C ARG A 241 -9.51 0.24 3.00
N SER A 242 -9.18 -0.15 4.23
CA SER A 242 -8.08 -1.08 4.52
C SER A 242 -8.61 -2.41 5.04
N ARG A 243 -7.98 -3.51 4.64
CA ARG A 243 -8.12 -4.82 5.30
C ARG A 243 -7.37 -4.84 6.62
N ASN A 244 -6.28 -4.07 6.70
CA ASN A 244 -5.35 -4.03 7.82
C ASN A 244 -5.52 -2.67 8.50
N GLN A 245 -6.49 -2.56 9.41
CA GLN A 245 -6.90 -1.30 10.03
C GLN A 245 -5.90 -0.86 11.11
N GLN A 246 -5.38 -1.80 11.89
CA GLN A 246 -4.42 -1.49 12.95
C GLN A 246 -3.07 -1.07 12.34
N LEU A 247 -2.61 -1.78 11.31
CA LEU A 247 -1.44 -1.44 10.51
C LEU A 247 -1.57 -0.06 9.87
N ALA A 248 -2.70 0.23 9.23
CA ALA A 248 -2.95 1.54 8.64
C ALA A 248 -2.94 2.66 9.69
N SER A 249 -3.55 2.41 10.86
CA SER A 249 -3.57 3.35 11.98
C SER A 249 -2.16 3.66 12.50
N LEU A 250 -1.35 2.63 12.75
CA LEU A 250 0.02 2.82 13.24
C LEU A 250 0.92 3.49 12.20
N MET A 251 0.84 3.10 10.92
CA MET A 251 1.64 3.73 9.86
C MET A 251 1.30 5.22 9.66
N ARG A 252 0.05 5.63 9.92
CA ARG A 252 -0.34 7.06 9.96
C ARG A 252 0.23 7.78 11.16
N ARG A 253 0.16 7.17 12.34
CA ARG A 253 0.74 7.71 13.58
C ARG A 253 2.27 7.80 13.53
N PHE A 254 2.93 6.92 12.77
CA PHE A 254 4.36 7.02 12.43
C PHE A 254 4.65 8.05 11.33
N HIS A 255 3.62 8.76 10.86
CA HIS A 255 3.67 9.74 9.78
C HIS A 255 4.09 9.19 8.41
N TYR A 256 4.13 7.87 8.20
CA TYR A 256 4.55 7.25 6.94
C TYR A 256 3.52 7.33 5.81
N CYS A 257 2.24 7.50 6.16
CA CYS A 257 1.16 7.78 5.22
C CYS A 257 0.17 8.78 5.81
N GLU A 258 -0.72 9.29 4.96
CA GLU A 258 -1.61 10.39 5.29
C GLU A 258 -2.94 9.93 5.94
N GLU A 259 -3.53 10.80 6.77
CA GLU A 259 -4.66 10.45 7.64
C GLU A 259 -6.05 10.62 7.00
N LEU A 260 -6.16 11.21 5.80
CA LEU A 260 -7.45 11.74 5.29
C LEU A 260 -7.87 11.26 3.90
N GLY A 261 -7.34 10.13 3.42
CA GLY A 261 -7.68 9.63 2.08
C GLY A 261 -7.09 10.44 0.92
N THR A 262 -6.29 11.47 1.21
CA THR A 262 -5.61 12.33 0.21
C THR A 262 -4.34 11.71 -0.37
N GLY A 263 -4.04 10.46 -0.02
CA GLY A 263 -2.84 9.75 -0.49
C GLY A 263 -2.78 9.69 -2.01
N TRP A 264 -3.90 9.29 -2.64
CA TRP A 264 -3.98 9.23 -4.11
C TRP A 264 -3.89 10.62 -4.75
N ASP A 265 -4.50 11.65 -4.15
CA ASP A 265 -4.37 13.04 -4.63
C ASP A 265 -2.91 13.51 -4.68
N LYS A 266 -2.13 13.16 -3.65
CA LYS A 266 -0.71 13.51 -3.53
C LYS A 266 0.14 12.79 -4.56
N ILE A 267 -0.17 11.53 -4.87
CA ILE A 267 0.52 10.79 -5.93
C ILE A 267 0.29 11.49 -7.27
N ILE A 268 -0.98 11.77 -7.63
CA ILE A 268 -1.32 12.42 -8.90
C ILE A 268 -0.68 13.81 -8.99
N SER A 269 -0.92 14.68 -8.01
CA SER A 269 -0.41 16.06 -8.02
C SER A 269 1.12 16.12 -8.03
N SER A 270 1.81 15.19 -7.37
CA SER A 270 3.27 15.11 -7.42
C SER A 270 3.78 14.69 -8.81
N CYS A 271 3.09 13.75 -9.47
CA CYS A 271 3.38 13.39 -10.86
C CYS A 271 3.12 14.57 -11.82
N GLU A 272 2.00 15.28 -11.68
CA GLU A 272 1.68 16.45 -12.49
C GLU A 272 2.69 17.59 -12.31
N GLY A 273 3.15 17.82 -11.09
CA GLY A 273 4.17 18.84 -10.79
C GLY A 273 5.52 18.59 -11.46
N MET A 274 5.80 17.36 -11.88
CA MET A 274 6.98 16.97 -12.65
C MET A 274 6.65 16.63 -14.11
N PHE A 275 5.43 16.93 -14.57
CA PHE A 275 4.93 16.66 -15.91
C PHE A 275 5.01 15.18 -16.32
N LEU A 276 4.96 14.27 -15.34
CA LEU A 276 4.99 12.84 -15.58
C LEU A 276 3.66 12.35 -16.15
N PRO A 277 3.64 11.22 -16.88
CA PRO A 277 2.42 10.48 -17.12
C PRO A 277 1.68 10.23 -15.80
N ALA A 278 0.35 10.18 -15.88
CA ALA A 278 -0.46 9.80 -14.75
C ALA A 278 -0.07 8.41 -14.20
N PRO A 279 -0.13 8.19 -12.88
CA PRO A 279 0.07 6.86 -12.32
C PRO A 279 -1.01 5.90 -12.84
N GLU A 280 -0.60 4.69 -13.18
CA GLU A 280 -1.49 3.64 -13.66
C GLU A 280 -1.74 2.61 -12.57
N VAL A 281 -2.98 2.16 -12.44
CA VAL A 281 -3.37 1.10 -11.51
C VAL A 281 -3.90 -0.09 -12.30
N LYS A 282 -3.31 -1.26 -12.08
CA LYS A 282 -3.74 -2.53 -12.69
C LYS A 282 -4.03 -3.56 -11.64
N GLU A 283 -5.15 -4.26 -11.80
CA GLU A 283 -5.48 -5.43 -11.00
C GLU A 283 -5.25 -6.70 -11.83
N TYR A 284 -4.55 -7.66 -11.25
CA TYR A 284 -4.35 -8.97 -11.84
C TYR A 284 -5.23 -9.98 -11.10
N SER A 285 -5.95 -10.80 -11.87
CA SER A 285 -6.98 -11.70 -11.35
C SER A 285 -6.62 -13.17 -11.06
N PRO A 286 -5.44 -13.74 -11.39
CA PRO A 286 -5.16 -15.15 -11.06
C PRO A 286 -4.81 -15.36 -9.57
N ALA A 287 -5.32 -16.44 -8.99
CA ALA A 287 -4.98 -17.03 -7.68
C ALA A 287 -4.74 -16.02 -6.52
N GLY A 288 -5.82 -15.43 -5.98
CA GLY A 288 -5.75 -14.46 -4.87
C GLY A 288 -5.60 -12.99 -5.33
N GLY A 289 -5.14 -12.79 -6.56
CA GLY A 289 -5.04 -11.49 -7.21
C GLY A 289 -3.91 -10.62 -6.69
N SER A 290 -3.60 -9.56 -7.44
CA SER A 290 -2.64 -8.53 -7.04
C SER A 290 -3.03 -7.18 -7.60
N MET A 291 -2.56 -6.13 -6.93
CA MET A 291 -2.68 -4.76 -7.39
C MET A 291 -1.29 -4.25 -7.73
N ARG A 292 -1.15 -3.56 -8.86
CA ARG A 292 0.06 -2.86 -9.25
C ARG A 292 -0.24 -1.40 -9.47
N VAL A 293 0.59 -0.55 -8.89
CA VAL A 293 0.67 0.88 -9.20
C VAL A 293 1.96 1.15 -9.95
N THR A 294 1.86 1.76 -11.12
CA THR A 294 3.00 2.10 -11.97
C THR A 294 3.18 3.62 -12.00
N ILE A 295 4.38 4.09 -11.65
CA ILE A 295 4.81 5.47 -11.86
C ILE A 295 5.80 5.48 -13.02
N MET A 296 5.47 6.19 -14.09
CA MET A 296 6.35 6.35 -15.25
C MET A 296 7.31 7.53 -15.03
N SER A 297 8.54 7.42 -15.54
CA SER A 297 9.41 8.58 -15.73
C SER A 297 8.84 9.53 -16.80
N TYR A 298 9.48 10.68 -16.99
CA TYR A 298 8.99 11.67 -17.95
C TYR A 298 8.92 11.09 -19.37
N VAL A 299 7.74 11.18 -19.98
CA VAL A 299 7.49 10.82 -21.37
C VAL A 299 6.84 12.01 -22.06
N PRO A 300 7.41 12.55 -23.15
CA PRO A 300 6.78 13.63 -23.90
C PRO A 300 5.37 13.23 -24.36
N PHE A 301 4.42 14.18 -24.36
CA PHE A 301 3.02 13.91 -24.72
C PHE A 301 2.87 13.14 -26.06
N ARG A 302 3.69 13.48 -27.06
CA ARG A 302 3.68 12.85 -28.39
C ARG A 302 4.04 11.36 -28.37
N SER A 303 4.83 10.94 -27.39
CA SER A 303 5.28 9.56 -27.19
C SER A 303 4.40 8.77 -26.22
N MET A 304 3.49 9.44 -25.49
CA MET A 304 2.48 8.75 -24.68
C MET A 304 1.51 7.98 -25.57
N ASP A 305 1.06 6.81 -25.11
CA ASP A 305 0.00 6.05 -25.76
C ASP A 305 -1.38 6.69 -25.51
N ALA A 306 -2.40 6.17 -26.20
CA ALA A 306 -3.76 6.70 -26.08
C ALA A 306 -4.32 6.55 -24.66
N HIS A 307 -4.04 5.41 -24.01
CA HIS A 307 -4.54 5.14 -22.66
C HIS A 307 -3.93 6.08 -21.62
N GLY A 308 -2.61 6.27 -21.61
CA GLY A 308 -1.91 7.16 -20.69
C GLY A 308 -2.33 8.63 -20.86
N ARG A 309 -2.66 9.06 -22.08
CA ARG A 309 -3.23 10.40 -22.33
C ARG A 309 -4.63 10.55 -21.73
N LEU A 310 -5.50 9.56 -21.94
CA LEU A 310 -6.85 9.56 -21.36
C LEU A 310 -6.80 9.54 -19.84
N LEU A 311 -5.95 8.69 -19.26
CA LEU A 311 -5.77 8.59 -17.81
C LEU A 311 -5.21 9.88 -17.22
N SER A 312 -4.26 10.53 -17.91
CA SER A 312 -3.74 11.85 -17.55
C SER A 312 -4.84 12.92 -17.52
N CYS A 313 -5.74 12.91 -18.51
CA CYS A 313 -6.89 13.81 -18.55
C CYS A 313 -7.87 13.54 -17.39
N TYR A 314 -8.17 12.27 -17.14
CA TYR A 314 -9.09 11.86 -16.08
C TYR A 314 -8.59 12.25 -14.69
N TRP A 315 -7.35 11.91 -14.35
CA TRP A 315 -6.80 12.22 -13.04
C TRP A 315 -6.65 13.73 -12.81
N HIS A 316 -6.34 14.49 -13.85
CA HIS A 316 -6.33 15.95 -13.76
C HIS A 316 -7.73 16.51 -13.44
N ALA A 317 -8.78 15.98 -14.09
CA ALA A 317 -10.16 16.35 -13.78
C ALA A 317 -10.53 16.01 -12.32
N CYS A 318 -10.08 14.85 -11.83
CA CYS A 318 -10.29 14.45 -10.44
C CYS A 318 -9.65 15.43 -9.46
N ILE A 319 -8.37 15.78 -9.66
CA ILE A 319 -7.65 16.74 -8.82
C ILE A 319 -8.27 18.13 -8.87
N CYS A 320 -8.71 18.60 -10.04
CA CYS A 320 -9.43 19.87 -10.12
C CYS A 320 -10.68 19.83 -9.24
N TYR A 321 -11.48 18.76 -9.36
CA TYR A 321 -12.72 18.58 -8.61
C TYR A 321 -12.50 18.49 -7.10
N THR A 322 -11.53 17.68 -6.64
CA THR A 322 -11.22 17.56 -5.20
C THR A 322 -10.69 18.86 -4.60
N ASN A 323 -10.08 19.73 -5.41
CA ASN A 323 -9.69 21.08 -5.03
C ASN A 323 -10.81 22.14 -5.18
N GLY A 324 -12.05 21.75 -5.49
CA GLY A 324 -13.20 22.64 -5.59
C GLY A 324 -13.27 23.45 -6.90
N THR A 325 -12.56 23.00 -7.94
CA THR A 325 -12.54 23.62 -9.28
C THR A 325 -12.98 22.62 -10.35
N ALA A 326 -13.19 23.08 -11.58
CA ALA A 326 -13.41 22.19 -12.72
C ALA A 326 -12.26 22.30 -13.71
N MET A 327 -11.93 21.19 -14.37
CA MET A 327 -10.87 21.16 -15.38
C MET A 327 -11.28 21.99 -16.59
N SER A 328 -10.36 22.79 -17.11
CA SER A 328 -10.54 23.53 -18.37
C SER A 328 -9.54 23.05 -19.42
N ASN A 329 -9.74 23.45 -20.69
CA ASN A 329 -8.75 23.25 -21.74
C ASN A 329 -7.37 23.83 -21.35
N GLN A 330 -7.37 24.99 -20.67
CA GLN A 330 -6.13 25.65 -20.26
C GLN A 330 -5.44 24.86 -19.14
N SER A 331 -6.17 24.45 -18.10
CA SER A 331 -5.57 23.71 -16.98
C SER A 331 -4.99 22.38 -17.45
N LEU A 332 -5.73 21.62 -18.26
CA LEU A 332 -5.25 20.36 -18.82
C LEU A 332 -4.04 20.55 -19.73
N ARG A 333 -3.96 21.65 -20.48
CA ARG A 333 -2.77 21.97 -21.27
C ARG A 333 -1.57 22.23 -20.37
N SER A 334 -1.74 23.04 -19.33
CA SER A 334 -0.68 23.38 -18.36
C SER A 334 -0.13 22.14 -17.64
N ARG A 335 -0.96 21.12 -17.41
CA ARG A 335 -0.55 19.82 -16.85
C ARG A 335 0.61 19.15 -17.59
N PHE A 336 0.73 19.37 -18.90
CA PHE A 336 1.76 18.73 -19.73
C PHE A 336 3.01 19.60 -19.94
N GLY A 337 3.11 20.75 -19.25
CA GLY A 337 4.23 21.68 -19.38
C GLY A 337 4.24 22.46 -20.70
N ASP A 338 5.29 23.27 -20.90
CA ASP A 338 5.41 24.19 -22.03
C ASP A 338 5.54 23.46 -23.39
N ASP A 339 6.20 22.29 -23.39
CA ASP A 339 6.32 21.40 -24.55
C ASP A 339 5.07 20.48 -24.73
N GLY A 340 3.99 20.78 -24.02
CA GLY A 340 2.74 20.06 -24.04
C GLY A 340 1.98 20.13 -25.39
N PRO A 341 0.82 19.46 -25.48
CA PRO A 341 0.00 19.45 -26.69
C PRO A 341 -0.51 20.83 -27.10
N SER A 342 -0.81 20.96 -28.40
CA SER A 342 -1.54 22.13 -28.93
C SER A 342 -2.95 22.21 -28.34
N GLN A 343 -3.54 23.41 -28.33
CA GLN A 343 -4.94 23.60 -27.89
C GLN A 343 -5.91 22.66 -28.63
N SER A 344 -5.77 22.52 -29.95
CA SER A 344 -6.59 21.61 -30.77
C SER A 344 -6.40 20.13 -30.39
N THR A 345 -5.23 19.75 -29.91
CA THR A 345 -4.96 18.37 -29.47
C THR A 345 -5.55 18.12 -28.08
N VAL A 346 -5.49 19.11 -27.18
CA VAL A 346 -6.14 19.06 -25.88
C VAL A 346 -7.66 18.93 -26.04
N SER A 347 -8.29 19.74 -26.89
CA SER A 347 -9.74 19.65 -27.10
C SER A 347 -10.17 18.30 -27.66
N ARG A 348 -9.37 17.68 -28.55
CA ARG A 348 -9.62 16.30 -29.02
C ARG A 348 -9.47 15.27 -27.91
N LEU A 349 -8.48 15.42 -27.03
CA LEU A 349 -8.28 14.52 -25.89
C LEU A 349 -9.45 14.61 -24.90
N ILE A 350 -9.93 15.81 -24.60
CA ILE A 350 -11.11 16.02 -23.76
C ILE A 350 -12.33 15.35 -24.39
N GLY A 351 -12.55 15.54 -25.70
CA GLY A 351 -13.62 14.86 -26.43
C GLY A 351 -13.56 13.34 -26.28
N ALA A 352 -12.38 12.75 -26.49
CA ALA A 352 -12.17 11.31 -26.31
C ALA A 352 -12.42 10.84 -24.85
N ALA A 353 -12.07 11.64 -23.85
CA ALA A 353 -12.32 11.32 -22.44
C ALA A 353 -13.81 11.41 -22.07
N VAL A 354 -14.56 12.32 -22.68
CA VAL A 354 -16.03 12.41 -22.56
C VAL A 354 -16.69 11.21 -23.25
N GLU A 355 -16.28 10.88 -24.47
CA GLU A 355 -16.78 9.70 -25.21
C GLU A 355 -16.49 8.39 -24.46
N ALA A 356 -15.34 8.30 -23.80
CA ALA A 356 -14.98 7.16 -22.95
C ALA A 356 -15.72 7.15 -21.58
N GLY A 357 -16.56 8.15 -21.28
CA GLY A 357 -17.31 8.24 -20.03
C GLY A 357 -16.44 8.47 -18.79
N MET A 358 -15.21 8.96 -18.95
CA MET A 358 -14.29 9.23 -17.84
C MET A 358 -14.58 10.58 -17.18
N ILE A 359 -14.98 11.57 -18.00
CA ILE A 359 -15.31 12.94 -17.57
C ILE A 359 -16.61 13.39 -18.21
N LYS A 360 -17.23 14.44 -17.67
CA LYS A 360 -18.42 15.07 -18.22
C LYS A 360 -18.30 16.61 -18.15
N PRO A 361 -18.94 17.34 -19.07
CA PRO A 361 -19.04 18.79 -18.93
C PRO A 361 -19.85 19.15 -17.68
N VAL A 362 -19.48 20.26 -17.02
CA VAL A 362 -20.26 20.80 -15.89
C VAL A 362 -21.62 21.28 -16.36
N ASP A 363 -21.64 22.04 -17.46
CA ASP A 363 -22.85 22.50 -18.14
C ASP A 363 -22.70 22.26 -19.66
N PRO A 364 -23.47 21.31 -20.24
CA PRO A 364 -23.43 20.99 -21.67
C PRO A 364 -23.73 22.18 -22.60
N ASP A 365 -24.49 23.17 -22.15
CA ASP A 365 -24.94 24.30 -22.98
C ASP A 365 -23.95 25.47 -22.98
N THR A 366 -22.88 25.38 -22.19
CA THR A 366 -21.85 26.40 -22.12
C THR A 366 -21.11 26.54 -23.44
N ALA A 367 -20.90 27.80 -23.88
CA ALA A 367 -20.15 28.07 -25.10
C ALA A 367 -18.74 27.43 -25.05
N PRO A 368 -18.23 26.86 -26.16
CA PRO A 368 -17.01 26.03 -26.16
C PRO A 368 -15.77 26.67 -25.50
N ARG A 369 -15.68 28.01 -25.52
CA ARG A 369 -14.59 28.77 -24.91
C ARG A 369 -14.57 28.69 -23.38
N TYR A 370 -15.73 28.56 -22.75
CA TYR A 370 -15.91 28.56 -21.30
C TYR A 370 -16.20 27.17 -20.73
N MET A 371 -16.17 26.14 -21.57
CA MET A 371 -16.44 24.77 -21.17
C MET A 371 -15.44 24.27 -20.12
N THR A 372 -15.98 23.67 -19.06
CA THR A 372 -15.24 23.01 -17.99
C THR A 372 -15.80 21.61 -17.74
N TYR A 373 -14.96 20.76 -17.16
CA TYR A 373 -15.20 19.32 -17.06
C TYR A 373 -14.89 18.82 -15.64
N VAL A 374 -15.66 17.84 -15.20
CA VAL A 374 -15.50 17.13 -13.93
C VAL A 374 -15.46 15.62 -14.19
N PRO A 375 -14.97 14.80 -13.25
CA PRO A 375 -15.08 13.34 -13.35
C PRO A 375 -16.52 12.92 -13.60
N ALA A 376 -16.74 11.82 -14.33
CA ALA A 376 -18.10 11.40 -14.69
C ALA A 376 -19.00 11.09 -13.48
N TRP A 377 -18.41 10.60 -12.39
CA TRP A 377 -19.08 10.26 -11.14
C TRP A 377 -19.41 11.46 -10.23
N ALA A 378 -18.91 12.66 -10.57
CA ALA A 378 -18.99 13.87 -9.74
C ALA A 378 -20.36 14.54 -9.67
#